data_AF-A0A1X1Z2A4-F1
#
_entry.id   AF-A0A1X1Z2A4-F1
#
_cell.length_a   1.000
_cell.length_b   1.000
_cell.length_c   1.000
_cell.angle_alpha   90.00
_cell.angle_beta   90.00
_cell.angle_gamma   90.00
#
_symmetry.space_group_name_H-M   'P 1'
#
loop_
_entity.id
_entity.type
_entity.pdbx_description
1 polymer ?
#
loop_
_entity_poly.entity_id
_entity_poly.type
_entity_poly.pdbx_seq_one_letter_code
_entity_poly.pdbx_strand_id
1 'polypeptide(L)'
;MLDDHVTLAHGAGGKASAALVDAVFVEAFRNPLLESLGDSAVLTLPGGERLAMSTDSFVVQPRRFPGGSIGALAVHGTCNDLAMAGAVPSWISAAFVIEEGFPITELKEIVADMAAAAANAGVQIVTGDTKVVPKGAADGVFVTTAGAGVIPAGRALSAASVRPGDKLLLSGSMGDHGMAVMLARGDLAIEADIHSDTACLSPLVELLMTAAPSTRWLRDATRGGVGTVCNELAQACGLGVLLEEERLPVAPMVNGACELLGIDPLYVANEGKFVAVVAPEEAAAGLAALRSHPLGADAAEVGEIVTEPAESVVLRTGFGGTRIVDMLVGDPLPRIC
;
A
#
# COMPACT_ATOMS: atom_id res chain seq x y z
N MET A 1 20.24 -15.83 0.22
CA MET A 1 19.35 -16.09 -0.93
C MET A 1 19.77 -17.40 -1.60
N LEU A 2 18.83 -18.26 -2.04
CA LEU A 2 19.13 -19.56 -2.65
C LEU A 2 19.02 -19.55 -4.19
N ASP A 3 18.28 -18.59 -4.75
CA ASP A 3 18.05 -18.48 -6.20
C ASP A 3 19.20 -17.78 -6.93
N ASP A 4 19.59 -18.32 -8.09
CA ASP A 4 20.64 -17.73 -8.94
C ASP A 4 20.09 -16.70 -9.96
N HIS A 5 18.75 -16.59 -10.10
CA HIS A 5 18.08 -15.77 -11.13
C HIS A 5 16.89 -15.01 -10.55
N VAL A 6 16.60 -13.82 -11.08
CA VAL A 6 15.40 -13.06 -10.70
C VAL A 6 14.14 -13.74 -11.28
N THR A 7 13.14 -13.98 -10.44
CA THR A 7 11.85 -14.58 -10.81
C THR A 7 10.70 -13.62 -10.50
N LEU A 8 9.49 -13.92 -11.01
CA LEU A 8 8.28 -13.12 -10.70
C LEU A 8 7.97 -13.10 -9.20
N ALA A 9 8.31 -14.16 -8.44
CA ALA A 9 8.11 -14.20 -7.00
C ALA A 9 8.88 -13.08 -6.27
N HIS A 10 10.03 -12.66 -6.80
CA HIS A 10 10.79 -11.55 -6.22
C HIS A 10 10.13 -10.17 -6.41
N GLY A 11 9.17 -10.04 -7.33
CA GLY A 11 8.40 -8.79 -7.53
C GLY A 11 7.06 -8.75 -6.78
N ALA A 12 6.71 -9.83 -6.09
CA ALA A 12 5.36 -10.07 -5.57
C ALA A 12 5.15 -9.61 -4.12
N GLY A 13 6.04 -8.81 -3.53
CA GLY A 13 5.86 -8.20 -2.20
C GLY A 13 5.83 -9.18 -1.01
N GLY A 14 6.21 -10.45 -1.19
CA GLY A 14 6.25 -11.45 -0.12
C GLY A 14 7.66 -11.74 0.41
N LYS A 15 7.84 -12.88 1.09
CA LYS A 15 9.14 -13.33 1.63
C LYS A 15 10.25 -13.36 0.58
N ALA A 16 9.94 -13.78 -0.65
CA ALA A 16 10.90 -13.80 -1.74
C ALA A 16 11.37 -12.39 -2.14
N SER A 17 10.46 -11.41 -2.15
CA SER A 17 10.80 -9.99 -2.37
C SER A 17 11.66 -9.44 -1.24
N ALA A 18 11.28 -9.67 0.01
CA ALA A 18 12.06 -9.23 1.17
C ALA A 18 13.48 -9.81 1.16
N ALA A 19 13.63 -11.09 0.82
CA ALA A 19 14.93 -11.75 0.72
C ALA A 19 15.81 -11.17 -0.41
N LEU A 20 15.23 -10.83 -1.57
CA LEU A 20 15.95 -10.16 -2.65
C LEU A 20 16.41 -8.75 -2.22
N VAL A 21 15.51 -7.98 -1.58
CA VAL A 21 15.80 -6.63 -1.12
C VAL A 21 16.95 -6.62 -0.13
N ASP A 22 16.89 -7.48 0.89
CA ASP A 22 17.92 -7.57 1.92
C ASP A 22 19.28 -7.98 1.32
N ALA A 23 19.31 -9.09 0.57
CA ALA A 23 20.54 -9.71 0.10
C ALA A 23 21.23 -8.97 -1.06
N VAL A 24 20.49 -8.18 -1.86
CA VAL A 24 21.07 -7.51 -3.05
C VAL A 24 21.18 -6.01 -2.85
N PHE A 25 20.10 -5.35 -2.43
CA PHE A 25 20.04 -3.89 -2.39
C PHE A 25 20.49 -3.33 -1.04
N VAL A 26 19.95 -3.84 0.06
CA VAL A 26 20.31 -3.36 1.40
C VAL A 26 21.76 -3.69 1.72
N GLU A 27 22.24 -4.90 1.41
CA GLU A 27 23.64 -5.27 1.60
C GLU A 27 24.60 -4.30 0.87
N ALA A 28 24.27 -3.91 -0.37
CA ALA A 28 25.12 -3.04 -1.19
C ALA A 28 25.00 -1.54 -0.85
N PHE A 29 23.80 -1.06 -0.48
CA PHE A 29 23.50 0.37 -0.30
C PHE A 29 23.27 0.79 1.15
N ARG A 30 23.57 -0.09 2.12
CA ARG A 30 23.27 0.10 3.54
C ARG A 30 23.63 1.48 4.04
N ASN A 31 22.64 2.17 4.61
CA ASN A 31 22.81 3.44 5.29
C ASN A 31 21.64 3.64 6.30
N PRO A 32 21.80 4.50 7.31
CA PRO A 32 20.81 4.63 8.38
C PRO A 32 19.41 5.07 7.93
N LEU A 33 19.28 5.73 6.77
CA LEU A 33 17.97 6.15 6.25
C LEU A 33 17.23 5.02 5.53
N LEU A 34 17.97 4.07 4.97
CA LEU A 34 17.42 2.94 4.21
C LEU A 34 17.08 1.75 5.12
N GLU A 35 17.76 1.60 6.25
CA GLU A 35 17.58 0.47 7.19
C GLU A 35 16.18 0.37 7.81
N SER A 36 15.42 1.47 7.83
CA SER A 36 14.04 1.43 8.34
C SER A 36 13.08 0.67 7.44
N LEU A 37 13.41 0.53 6.13
CA LEU A 37 12.60 -0.14 5.10
C LEU A 37 11.11 0.24 5.12
N GLY A 38 10.81 1.48 5.53
CA GLY A 38 9.46 2.05 5.48
C GLY A 38 9.09 2.51 4.06
N ASP A 39 7.87 3.04 3.89
CA ASP A 39 7.35 3.48 2.58
C ASP A 39 8.04 4.75 2.10
N SER A 40 8.78 5.43 2.98
CA SER A 40 9.58 6.59 2.62
C SER A 40 10.80 6.70 3.51
N ALA A 41 11.88 7.22 2.93
CA ALA A 41 12.98 7.73 3.72
C ALA A 41 12.58 9.06 4.36
N VAL A 42 12.93 9.27 5.63
CA VAL A 42 12.72 10.54 6.34
C VAL A 42 14.04 11.28 6.49
N LEU A 43 14.18 12.40 5.79
CA LEU A 43 15.37 13.25 5.81
C LEU A 43 15.14 14.42 6.76
N THR A 44 16.12 14.72 7.62
CA THR A 44 16.13 15.98 8.40
C THR A 44 16.92 17.03 7.62
N LEU A 45 16.26 18.12 7.25
CA LEU A 45 16.85 19.25 6.56
C LEU A 45 17.69 20.11 7.53
N PRO A 46 18.60 20.97 7.04
CA PRO A 46 19.43 21.83 7.89
C PRO A 46 18.65 22.73 8.86
N GLY A 47 17.41 23.10 8.52
CA GLY A 47 16.52 23.89 9.38
C GLY A 47 15.76 23.08 10.45
N GLY A 48 15.92 21.75 10.47
CA GLY A 48 15.24 20.84 11.38
C GLY A 48 13.89 20.32 10.88
N GLU A 49 13.40 20.81 9.74
CA GLU A 49 12.23 20.24 9.07
C GLU A 49 12.52 18.81 8.61
N ARG A 50 11.48 17.99 8.59
CA ARG A 50 11.58 16.61 8.09
C ARG A 50 10.86 16.49 6.76
N LEU A 51 11.54 15.88 5.80
CA LEU A 51 11.05 15.59 4.46
C LEU A 51 10.92 14.09 4.31
N ALA A 52 9.76 13.60 3.85
CA ALA A 52 9.61 12.22 3.38
C ALA A 52 9.91 12.18 1.88
N MET A 53 10.58 11.12 1.44
CA MET A 53 10.81 10.82 0.02
C MET A 53 10.52 9.35 -0.26
N SER A 54 9.69 9.09 -1.28
CA SER A 54 9.38 7.75 -1.79
C SER A 54 9.62 7.67 -3.30
N THR A 55 9.78 6.45 -3.81
CA THR A 55 9.69 6.14 -5.23
C THR A 55 9.05 4.79 -5.44
N ASP A 56 8.23 4.68 -6.48
CA ASP A 56 7.59 3.42 -6.85
C ASP A 56 7.45 3.27 -8.36
N SER A 57 7.44 2.02 -8.83
CA SER A 57 7.30 1.69 -10.25
C SER A 57 6.06 0.85 -10.49
N PHE A 58 5.24 1.30 -11.44
CA PHE A 58 3.92 0.78 -11.73
C PHE A 58 3.93 -0.01 -13.03
N VAL A 59 3.51 -1.26 -12.94
CA VAL A 59 3.56 -2.25 -14.03
C VAL A 59 2.24 -3.01 -14.19
N VAL A 60 1.16 -2.51 -13.57
CA VAL A 60 -0.19 -3.07 -13.61
C VAL A 60 -0.66 -3.45 -15.01
N GLN A 61 -1.32 -4.60 -15.10
CA GLN A 61 -1.97 -5.09 -16.31
C GLN A 61 -3.35 -5.68 -15.98
N PRO A 62 -4.42 -5.26 -16.68
CA PRO A 62 -4.46 -4.25 -17.75
C PRO A 62 -4.13 -2.83 -17.24
N ARG A 63 -3.71 -1.92 -18.13
CA ARG A 63 -3.37 -0.53 -17.77
C ARG A 63 -4.57 0.34 -17.40
N ARG A 64 -5.76 -0.13 -17.77
CA ARG A 64 -7.05 0.40 -17.34
C ARG A 64 -7.91 -0.74 -16.84
N PHE A 65 -8.58 -0.48 -15.73
CA PHE A 65 -9.40 -1.43 -15.01
C PHE A 65 -10.58 -0.69 -14.37
N PRO A 66 -11.65 -1.40 -13.97
CA PRO A 66 -12.74 -0.78 -13.22
C PRO A 66 -12.20 -0.02 -12.01
N GLY A 67 -12.57 1.26 -11.86
CA GLY A 67 -12.11 2.12 -10.78
C GLY A 67 -10.76 2.84 -11.00
N GLY A 68 -9.97 2.53 -12.04
CA GLY A 68 -8.67 3.20 -12.19
C GLY A 68 -7.86 2.92 -13.46
N SER A 69 -6.63 3.44 -13.44
CA SER A 69 -5.63 3.24 -14.48
C SER A 69 -4.23 3.28 -13.89
N ILE A 70 -3.24 2.83 -14.65
CA ILE A 70 -1.81 2.96 -14.30
C ILE A 70 -1.43 4.42 -14.01
N GLY A 71 -2.09 5.39 -14.66
CA GLY A 71 -1.85 6.81 -14.43
C GLY A 71 -2.34 7.29 -13.07
N ALA A 72 -3.60 6.98 -12.72
CA ALA A 72 -4.14 7.31 -11.41
C ALA A 72 -3.35 6.61 -10.29
N LEU A 73 -3.07 5.32 -10.50
CA LEU A 73 -2.32 4.48 -9.58
C LEU A 73 -0.93 5.05 -9.27
N ALA A 74 -0.19 5.47 -10.30
CA ALA A 74 1.15 6.03 -10.13
C ALA A 74 1.18 7.27 -9.23
N VAL A 75 0.17 8.12 -9.33
CA VAL A 75 0.07 9.31 -8.48
C VAL A 75 -0.41 8.94 -7.08
N HIS A 76 -1.44 8.09 -6.97
CA HIS A 76 -2.01 7.71 -5.68
C HIS A 76 -1.02 6.94 -4.82
N GLY A 77 -0.37 5.90 -5.34
CA GLY A 77 0.59 5.08 -4.59
C GLY A 77 1.72 5.92 -4.01
N THR A 78 2.38 6.75 -4.83
CA THR A 78 3.45 7.64 -4.34
C THR A 78 2.96 8.68 -3.32
N CYS A 79 1.74 9.20 -3.46
CA CYS A 79 1.14 10.06 -2.43
C CYS A 79 0.87 9.29 -1.12
N ASN A 80 0.43 8.04 -1.23
CA ASN A 80 0.08 7.19 -0.10
C ASN A 80 1.33 6.85 0.72
N ASP A 81 2.41 6.43 0.09
CA ASP A 81 3.71 6.21 0.74
C ASP A 81 4.15 7.40 1.62
N LEU A 82 4.10 8.61 1.05
CA LEU A 82 4.45 9.83 1.75
C LEU A 82 3.51 10.10 2.92
N ALA A 83 2.22 9.85 2.74
CA ALA A 83 1.23 9.99 3.80
C ALA A 83 1.44 8.95 4.92
N MET A 84 1.89 7.73 4.62
CA MET A 84 2.21 6.70 5.60
C MET A 84 3.43 7.07 6.46
N ALA A 85 4.36 7.86 5.90
CA ALA A 85 5.43 8.48 6.67
C ALA A 85 4.97 9.71 7.50
N GLY A 86 3.69 10.09 7.41
CA GLY A 86 3.09 11.23 8.09
C GLY A 86 3.33 12.57 7.40
N ALA A 87 3.83 12.56 6.16
CA ALA A 87 4.07 13.76 5.38
C ALA A 87 2.80 14.25 4.70
N VAL A 88 2.76 15.55 4.40
CA VAL A 88 1.84 16.13 3.43
C VAL A 88 2.53 16.10 2.06
N PRO A 89 2.08 15.27 1.11
CA PRO A 89 2.65 15.20 -0.23
C PRO A 89 2.57 16.57 -0.93
N SER A 90 3.57 16.92 -1.74
CA SER A 90 3.57 18.21 -2.45
C SER A 90 4.06 18.10 -3.89
N TRP A 91 5.11 17.32 -4.12
CA TRP A 91 5.76 17.23 -5.43
C TRP A 91 5.99 15.79 -5.85
N ILE A 92 5.77 15.53 -7.13
CA ILE A 92 6.01 14.25 -7.79
C ILE A 92 6.88 14.48 -9.03
N SER A 93 7.78 13.54 -9.29
CA SER A 93 8.45 13.35 -10.57
C SER A 93 7.85 12.13 -11.27
N ALA A 94 7.79 12.15 -12.60
CA ALA A 94 7.24 11.05 -13.40
C ALA A 94 8.20 10.65 -14.53
N ALA A 95 8.66 9.40 -14.52
CA ALA A 95 9.50 8.81 -15.55
C ALA A 95 8.73 7.72 -16.31
N PHE A 96 8.86 7.71 -17.64
CA PHE A 96 8.18 6.75 -18.50
C PHE A 96 9.18 5.90 -19.27
N VAL A 97 8.95 4.59 -19.28
CA VAL A 97 9.58 3.65 -20.23
C VAL A 97 8.49 3.13 -21.16
N ILE A 98 8.58 3.50 -22.43
CA ILE A 98 7.53 3.29 -23.43
C ILE A 98 8.05 2.37 -24.54
N GLU A 99 7.31 1.34 -24.88
CA GLU A 99 7.62 0.43 -25.98
C GLU A 99 7.39 1.10 -27.34
N GLU A 100 8.30 0.89 -28.29
CA GLU A 100 8.11 1.32 -29.67
C GLU A 100 6.80 0.78 -30.26
N GLY A 101 5.98 1.69 -30.79
CA GLY A 101 4.67 1.36 -31.36
C GLY A 101 3.50 1.51 -30.39
N PHE A 102 3.74 1.89 -29.13
CA PHE A 102 2.68 2.20 -28.18
C PHE A 102 1.76 3.35 -28.68
N PRO A 103 0.42 3.21 -28.63
CA PRO A 103 -0.48 4.22 -29.17
C PRO A 103 -0.40 5.56 -28.42
N ILE A 104 -0.18 6.65 -29.17
CA ILE A 104 -0.16 8.01 -28.60
C ILE A 104 -1.51 8.38 -27.94
N THR A 105 -2.62 7.83 -28.43
CA THR A 105 -3.95 8.04 -27.82
C THR A 105 -4.03 7.45 -26.42
N GLU A 106 -3.54 6.22 -26.23
CA GLU A 106 -3.49 5.55 -24.92
C GLU A 106 -2.51 6.26 -23.97
N LEU A 107 -1.36 6.72 -24.48
CA LEU A 107 -0.42 7.51 -23.68
C LEU A 107 -1.03 8.84 -23.20
N LYS A 108 -1.75 9.55 -24.08
CA LYS A 108 -2.44 10.81 -23.71
C LYS A 108 -3.48 10.57 -22.63
N GLU A 109 -4.19 9.46 -22.70
CA GLU A 109 -5.18 9.07 -21.71
C GLU A 109 -4.54 8.77 -20.35
N ILE A 110 -3.43 8.03 -20.31
CA ILE A 110 -2.67 7.77 -19.07
C ILE A 110 -2.19 9.08 -18.45
N VAL A 111 -1.61 9.98 -19.24
CA VAL A 111 -1.12 11.28 -18.75
C VAL A 111 -2.27 12.17 -18.27
N ALA A 112 -3.44 12.11 -18.93
CA ALA A 112 -4.63 12.83 -18.48
C ALA A 112 -5.12 12.31 -17.12
N ASP A 113 -5.13 11.00 -16.91
CA ASP A 113 -5.50 10.39 -15.62
C ASP A 113 -4.51 10.80 -14.52
N MET A 114 -3.20 10.81 -14.80
CA MET A 114 -2.17 11.31 -13.86
C MET A 114 -2.40 12.78 -13.50
N ALA A 115 -2.68 13.63 -14.48
CA ALA A 115 -2.92 15.04 -14.25
C ALA A 115 -4.18 15.28 -13.38
N ALA A 116 -5.25 14.51 -13.62
CA ALA A 116 -6.46 14.56 -12.81
C ALA A 116 -6.21 14.07 -11.39
N ALA A 117 -5.51 12.94 -11.22
CA ALA A 117 -5.15 12.41 -9.90
C ALA A 117 -4.28 13.39 -9.10
N ALA A 118 -3.28 14.01 -9.75
CA ALA A 118 -2.40 14.99 -9.12
C ALA A 118 -3.17 16.24 -8.66
N ALA A 119 -4.06 16.76 -9.52
CA ALA A 119 -4.92 17.88 -9.19
C ALA A 119 -5.86 17.57 -8.01
N ASN A 120 -6.48 16.38 -8.01
CA ASN A 120 -7.37 15.94 -6.94
C ASN A 120 -6.63 15.71 -5.61
N ALA A 121 -5.39 15.22 -5.67
CA ALA A 121 -4.54 15.02 -4.51
C ALA A 121 -3.87 16.32 -4.00
N GLY A 122 -3.96 17.43 -4.75
CA GLY A 122 -3.33 18.70 -4.40
C GLY A 122 -1.80 18.70 -4.58
N VAL A 123 -1.25 17.83 -5.42
CA VAL A 123 0.19 17.71 -5.69
C VAL A 123 0.55 18.19 -7.09
N GLN A 124 1.82 18.51 -7.31
CA GLN A 124 2.32 18.93 -8.61
C GLN A 124 3.31 17.90 -9.18
N ILE A 125 3.13 17.51 -10.44
CA ILE A 125 4.15 16.79 -11.20
C ILE A 125 5.14 17.83 -11.73
N VAL A 126 6.32 17.93 -11.13
CA VAL A 126 7.27 19.06 -11.32
C VAL A 126 8.46 18.74 -12.21
N THR A 127 8.75 17.47 -12.46
CA THR A 127 9.85 17.04 -13.32
C THR A 127 9.56 15.64 -13.87
N GLY A 128 10.32 15.19 -14.86
CA GLY A 128 10.13 13.86 -15.42
C GLY A 128 11.19 13.44 -16.43
N ASP A 129 11.07 12.20 -16.87
CA ASP A 129 11.91 11.60 -17.90
C ASP A 129 11.08 10.76 -18.87
N THR A 130 11.57 10.56 -20.08
CA THR A 130 10.92 9.69 -21.07
C THR A 130 11.97 8.90 -21.83
N LYS A 131 11.77 7.59 -21.89
CA LYS A 131 12.58 6.65 -22.67
C LYS A 131 11.67 5.81 -23.54
N VAL A 132 12.09 5.65 -24.80
CA VAL A 132 11.45 4.73 -25.74
C VAL A 132 12.40 3.56 -25.96
N VAL A 133 11.89 2.34 -25.78
CA VAL A 133 12.65 1.10 -25.95
C VAL A 133 12.17 0.34 -27.19
N PRO A 134 13.00 -0.51 -27.81
CA PRO A 134 12.59 -1.31 -28.96
C PRO A 134 11.37 -2.19 -28.64
N LYS A 135 10.62 -2.54 -29.68
CA LYS A 135 9.51 -3.49 -29.56
C LYS A 135 9.96 -4.82 -28.91
N GLY A 136 9.19 -5.29 -27.94
CA GLY A 136 9.45 -6.48 -27.13
C GLY A 136 10.39 -6.27 -25.93
N ALA A 137 10.94 -5.07 -25.74
CA ALA A 137 11.83 -4.77 -24.61
C ALA A 137 11.08 -4.28 -23.34
N ALA A 138 9.84 -3.85 -23.50
CA ALA A 138 8.91 -3.55 -22.41
C ALA A 138 7.52 -4.08 -22.80
N ASP A 139 6.61 -4.18 -21.83
CA ASP A 139 5.21 -4.48 -22.11
C ASP A 139 4.40 -3.18 -22.16
N GLY A 140 4.38 -2.52 -23.32
CA GLY A 140 3.66 -1.28 -23.58
C GLY A 140 4.23 -0.03 -22.89
N VAL A 141 3.93 0.18 -21.61
CA VAL A 141 4.42 1.34 -20.85
C VAL A 141 4.55 1.00 -19.36
N PHE A 142 5.67 1.41 -18.79
CA PHE A 142 5.91 1.43 -17.34
C PHE A 142 6.03 2.88 -16.89
N VAL A 143 5.46 3.17 -15.72
CA VAL A 143 5.50 4.50 -15.11
C VAL A 143 6.23 4.37 -13.78
N THR A 144 7.24 5.20 -13.55
CA THR A 144 7.91 5.32 -12.26
C THR A 144 7.66 6.72 -11.74
N THR A 145 7.18 6.83 -10.51
CA THR A 145 7.03 8.11 -9.83
C THR A 145 7.93 8.15 -8.61
N ALA A 146 8.46 9.33 -8.31
CA ALA A 146 9.10 9.60 -7.04
C ALA A 146 8.51 10.89 -6.47
N GLY A 147 8.26 10.90 -5.17
CA GLY A 147 7.56 11.99 -4.51
C GLY A 147 8.31 12.52 -3.30
N ALA A 148 7.99 13.77 -2.94
CA ALA A 148 8.44 14.37 -1.70
C ALA A 148 7.30 15.12 -1.00
N GLY A 149 7.32 15.07 0.33
CA GLY A 149 6.36 15.75 1.19
C GLY A 149 7.01 16.19 2.51
N VAL A 150 6.48 17.24 3.13
CA VAL A 150 6.97 17.74 4.41
C VAL A 150 6.21 17.06 5.54
N ILE A 151 6.91 16.57 6.55
CA ILE A 151 6.30 16.01 7.77
C ILE A 151 6.06 17.15 8.77
N PRO A 152 4.79 17.45 9.12
CA PRO A 152 4.48 18.43 10.14
C PRO A 152 5.20 18.17 11.47
N ALA A 153 5.52 19.24 12.20
CA ALA A 153 6.15 19.14 13.50
C ALA A 153 5.28 18.32 14.47
N GLY A 154 5.93 17.50 15.30
CA GLY A 154 5.25 16.66 16.28
C GLY A 154 4.76 15.29 15.77
N ARG A 155 4.73 15.04 14.46
CA ARG A 155 4.35 13.71 13.93
C ARG A 155 5.52 12.73 13.95
N ALA A 156 5.42 11.62 14.64
CA ALA A 156 6.49 10.61 14.66
C ALA A 156 5.89 9.21 14.58
N LEU A 157 5.80 8.70 13.35
CA LEU A 157 5.32 7.35 13.08
C LEU A 157 6.50 6.40 13.07
N SER A 158 6.41 5.32 13.83
CA SER A 158 7.45 4.29 13.94
C SER A 158 6.88 3.03 14.57
N ALA A 159 7.28 1.87 14.05
CA ALA A 159 6.98 0.58 14.68
C ALA A 159 7.53 0.51 16.12
N ALA A 160 8.63 1.22 16.42
CA ALA A 160 9.21 1.28 17.77
C ALA A 160 8.32 2.04 18.78
N SER A 161 7.35 2.84 18.32
CA SER A 161 6.41 3.56 19.18
C SER A 161 5.20 2.70 19.59
N VAL A 162 4.99 1.57 18.92
CA VAL A 162 3.87 0.65 19.14
C VAL A 162 3.96 -0.02 20.51
N ARG A 163 2.83 -0.22 21.19
CA ARG A 163 2.79 -0.85 22.51
C ARG A 163 1.65 -1.86 22.60
N PRO A 164 1.74 -2.85 23.51
CA PRO A 164 0.63 -3.73 23.81
C PRO A 164 -0.64 -2.96 24.19
N GLY A 165 -1.78 -3.44 23.69
CA GLY A 165 -3.10 -2.86 23.89
C GLY A 165 -3.52 -1.87 22.81
N ASP A 166 -2.60 -1.35 21.99
CA ASP A 166 -2.92 -0.45 20.88
C ASP A 166 -3.93 -1.05 19.92
N LYS A 167 -4.76 -0.20 19.34
CA LYS A 167 -5.82 -0.62 18.43
C LYS A 167 -5.35 -0.55 16.99
N LEU A 168 -5.73 -1.57 16.22
CA LEU A 168 -5.47 -1.65 14.81
C LEU A 168 -6.72 -1.17 14.06
N LEU A 169 -6.59 -0.06 13.34
CA LEU A 169 -7.63 0.45 12.47
C LEU A 169 -7.27 0.11 11.02
N LEU A 170 -8.27 -0.28 10.25
CA LEU A 170 -8.20 -0.38 8.79
C LEU A 170 -9.07 0.72 8.20
N SER A 171 -8.55 1.42 7.20
CA SER A 171 -9.22 2.60 6.65
C SER A 171 -10.43 2.32 5.76
N GLY A 172 -10.72 1.07 5.41
CA GLY A 172 -11.87 0.68 4.58
C GLY A 172 -11.90 -0.81 4.28
N SER A 173 -12.70 -1.24 3.29
CA SER A 173 -12.75 -2.63 2.82
C SER A 173 -11.41 -3.17 2.31
N MET A 174 -11.25 -4.48 2.19
CA MET A 174 -10.05 -5.13 1.65
C MET A 174 -10.33 -5.89 0.36
N GLY A 175 -9.31 -5.96 -0.50
CA GLY A 175 -9.23 -6.81 -1.68
C GLY A 175 -9.84 -6.23 -2.96
N ASP A 176 -10.36 -5.00 -2.89
CA ASP A 176 -11.07 -4.36 -4.00
C ASP A 176 -10.19 -4.20 -5.25
N HIS A 177 -9.01 -3.59 -5.10
CA HIS A 177 -8.09 -3.38 -6.23
C HIS A 177 -7.64 -4.69 -6.86
N GLY A 178 -7.16 -5.64 -6.07
CA GLY A 178 -6.65 -6.86 -6.64
C GLY A 178 -7.70 -7.68 -7.38
N MET A 179 -8.92 -7.76 -6.85
CA MET A 179 -10.01 -8.43 -7.55
C MET A 179 -10.46 -7.66 -8.80
N ALA A 180 -10.52 -6.32 -8.75
CA ALA A 180 -10.86 -5.52 -9.92
C ALA A 180 -9.86 -5.71 -11.08
N VAL A 181 -8.56 -5.69 -10.79
CA VAL A 181 -7.50 -5.89 -11.79
C VAL A 181 -7.53 -7.32 -12.33
N MET A 182 -7.70 -8.33 -11.47
CA MET A 182 -7.80 -9.73 -11.91
C MET A 182 -8.98 -9.96 -12.86
N LEU A 183 -10.17 -9.49 -12.49
CA LEU A 183 -11.37 -9.67 -13.33
C LEU A 183 -11.23 -8.91 -14.65
N ALA A 184 -10.59 -7.74 -14.64
CA ALA A 184 -10.33 -6.96 -15.86
C ALA A 184 -9.38 -7.65 -16.85
N ARG A 185 -8.60 -8.66 -16.44
CA ARG A 185 -7.79 -9.46 -17.37
C ARG A 185 -8.65 -10.35 -18.26
N GLY A 186 -9.86 -10.71 -17.82
CA GLY A 186 -10.79 -11.54 -18.59
C GLY A 186 -10.36 -13.00 -18.75
N ASP A 187 -9.30 -13.44 -18.07
CA ASP A 187 -8.85 -14.84 -18.07
C ASP A 187 -9.77 -15.76 -17.25
N LEU A 188 -10.59 -15.16 -16.38
CA LEU A 188 -11.55 -15.82 -15.52
C LEU A 188 -12.94 -15.62 -16.12
N ALA A 189 -13.69 -16.70 -16.33
CA ALA A 189 -15.10 -16.65 -16.76
C ALA A 189 -16.02 -16.19 -15.61
N ILE A 190 -15.62 -15.13 -14.92
CA ILE A 190 -16.26 -14.53 -13.75
C ILE A 190 -16.53 -13.07 -14.09
N GLU A 191 -17.79 -12.66 -14.00
CA GLU A 191 -18.20 -11.27 -14.13
C GLU A 191 -18.69 -10.78 -12.77
N ALA A 192 -18.06 -9.73 -12.26
CA ALA A 192 -18.49 -9.06 -11.04
C ALA A 192 -18.19 -7.56 -11.15
N ASP A 193 -19.12 -6.74 -10.67
CA ASP A 193 -19.01 -5.29 -10.56
C ASP A 193 -18.11 -4.90 -9.37
N ILE A 194 -16.81 -5.16 -9.51
CA ILE A 194 -15.78 -4.82 -8.53
C ILE A 194 -14.89 -3.74 -9.14
N HIS A 195 -14.72 -2.63 -8.42
CA HIS A 195 -13.89 -1.50 -8.82
C HIS A 195 -12.68 -1.40 -7.90
N SER A 196 -11.53 -1.03 -8.47
CA SER A 196 -10.36 -0.74 -7.67
C SER A 196 -10.63 0.43 -6.74
N ASP A 197 -10.06 0.34 -5.54
CA ASP A 197 -10.10 1.37 -4.52
C ASP A 197 -9.00 2.44 -4.67
N THR A 198 -8.28 2.48 -5.80
CA THR A 198 -7.13 3.39 -5.97
C THR A 198 -7.51 4.84 -5.70
N ALA A 199 -6.90 5.44 -4.68
CA ALA A 199 -7.19 6.80 -4.24
C ALA A 199 -6.04 7.39 -3.43
N CYS A 200 -5.93 8.72 -3.43
CA CYS A 200 -5.02 9.44 -2.53
C CYS A 200 -5.57 9.42 -1.09
N LEU A 201 -4.79 8.86 -0.17
CA LEU A 201 -5.14 8.67 1.24
C LEU A 201 -4.68 9.81 2.15
N SER A 202 -3.91 10.77 1.62
CA SER A 202 -3.46 11.92 2.40
C SER A 202 -4.59 12.64 3.15
N PRO A 203 -5.78 12.90 2.56
CA PRO A 203 -6.90 13.49 3.30
C PRO A 203 -7.38 12.65 4.50
N LEU A 204 -7.39 11.31 4.39
CA LEU A 204 -7.77 10.42 5.49
C LEU A 204 -6.72 10.43 6.60
N VAL A 205 -5.43 10.42 6.22
CA VAL A 205 -4.33 10.50 7.18
C VAL A 205 -4.41 11.82 7.95
N GLU A 206 -4.69 12.95 7.30
CA GLU A 206 -4.87 14.23 7.98
C GLU A 206 -6.03 14.23 8.98
N LEU A 207 -7.16 13.62 8.62
CA LEU A 207 -8.30 13.45 9.53
C LEU A 207 -7.93 12.58 10.74
N LEU A 208 -7.24 11.46 10.51
CA LEU A 208 -6.78 10.57 11.56
C LEU A 208 -5.79 11.27 12.49
N MET A 209 -4.77 11.93 11.95
CA MET A 209 -3.75 12.63 12.73
C MET A 209 -4.33 13.78 13.55
N THR A 210 -5.44 14.37 13.10
CA THR A 210 -6.15 15.42 13.85
C THR A 210 -6.95 14.83 15.01
N ALA A 211 -7.65 13.71 14.80
CA ALA A 211 -8.51 13.09 15.80
C ALA A 211 -7.77 12.16 16.78
N ALA A 212 -6.65 11.58 16.34
CA ALA A 212 -5.79 10.66 17.05
C ALA A 212 -4.31 11.07 16.87
N PRO A 213 -3.87 12.22 17.44
CA PRO A 213 -2.52 12.75 17.27
C PRO A 213 -1.43 11.83 17.85
N SER A 214 -1.81 10.86 18.69
CA SER A 214 -0.91 9.85 19.24
C SER A 214 -0.87 8.58 18.38
N THR A 215 -1.33 8.62 17.13
CA THR A 215 -1.15 7.54 16.14
C THR A 215 0.33 7.17 16.05
N ARG A 216 0.62 5.87 16.14
CA ARG A 216 1.99 5.37 16.33
C ARG A 216 2.60 4.88 15.04
N TRP A 217 1.79 4.34 14.14
CA TRP A 217 2.26 3.73 12.92
C TRP A 217 1.17 3.71 11.85
N LEU A 218 1.60 3.81 10.59
CA LEU A 218 0.79 3.72 9.39
C LEU A 218 1.53 2.91 8.31
N ARG A 219 0.77 2.19 7.50
CA ARG A 219 1.24 1.53 6.27
C ARG A 219 0.07 1.30 5.34
N ASP A 220 0.26 1.52 4.05
CA ASP A 220 -0.74 1.15 3.05
C ASP A 220 -0.68 -0.36 2.76
N ALA A 221 -1.82 -0.94 2.40
CA ALA A 221 -1.98 -2.39 2.26
C ALA A 221 -1.88 -2.83 0.80
N THR A 222 -0.79 -2.46 0.12
CA THR A 222 -0.52 -2.78 -1.30
C THR A 222 -0.16 -4.26 -1.49
N ARG A 223 1.00 -4.59 -2.08
CA ARG A 223 1.38 -5.99 -2.38
C ARG A 223 1.42 -6.85 -1.11
N GLY A 224 0.83 -8.04 -1.21
CA GLY A 224 0.71 -8.95 -0.06
C GLY A 224 -0.37 -8.55 0.97
N GLY A 225 -1.08 -7.44 0.77
CA GLY A 225 -2.27 -7.04 1.52
C GLY A 225 -2.05 -6.79 3.01
N VAL A 226 -3.16 -6.71 3.75
CA VAL A 226 -3.19 -6.46 5.20
C VAL A 226 -2.42 -7.53 5.98
N GLY A 227 -2.47 -8.79 5.54
CA GLY A 227 -1.76 -9.90 6.17
C GLY A 227 -0.24 -9.69 6.17
N THR A 228 0.33 -9.27 5.04
CA THR A 228 1.78 -8.99 4.94
C THR A 228 2.16 -7.77 5.74
N VAL A 229 1.40 -6.67 5.62
CA VAL A 229 1.59 -5.44 6.40
C VAL A 229 1.58 -5.69 7.91
N CYS A 230 0.67 -6.52 8.40
CA CYS A 230 0.63 -6.87 9.82
C CYS A 230 1.84 -7.72 10.24
N ASN A 231 2.36 -8.57 9.36
CA ASN A 231 3.56 -9.36 9.65
C ASN A 231 4.82 -8.49 9.67
N GLU A 232 4.95 -7.54 8.73
CA GLU A 232 6.03 -6.53 8.74
C GLU A 232 6.01 -5.75 10.06
N LEU A 233 4.82 -5.29 10.49
CA LEU A 233 4.65 -4.61 11.75
C LEU A 233 5.06 -5.48 12.94
N ALA A 234 4.55 -6.71 13.03
CA ALA A 234 4.83 -7.62 14.13
C ALA A 234 6.33 -7.85 14.30
N GLN A 235 7.04 -8.09 13.20
CA GLN A 235 8.49 -8.25 13.18
C GLN A 235 9.21 -6.96 13.57
N ALA A 236 8.82 -5.82 13.02
CA ALA A 236 9.49 -4.54 13.25
C ALA A 236 9.34 -4.01 14.69
N CYS A 237 8.22 -4.32 15.36
CA CYS A 237 7.97 -3.91 16.75
C CYS A 237 8.32 -4.97 17.79
N GLY A 238 8.56 -6.22 17.39
CA GLY A 238 8.82 -7.34 18.31
C GLY A 238 7.60 -7.78 19.12
N LEU A 239 6.39 -7.44 18.69
CA LEU A 239 5.12 -7.75 19.36
C LEU A 239 4.22 -8.59 18.46
N GLY A 240 3.12 -9.11 19.02
CA GLY A 240 2.09 -9.81 18.27
C GLY A 240 1.01 -8.86 17.74
N VAL A 241 0.37 -9.24 16.64
CA VAL A 241 -0.82 -8.57 16.11
C VAL A 241 -1.99 -9.54 16.16
N LEU A 242 -3.06 -9.18 16.87
CA LEU A 242 -4.30 -9.94 16.94
C LEU A 242 -5.36 -9.31 16.04
N LEU A 243 -5.72 -10.01 14.98
CA LEU A 243 -6.81 -9.65 14.07
C LEU A 243 -8.10 -10.37 14.47
N GLU A 244 -9.22 -9.70 14.25
CA GLU A 244 -10.58 -10.20 14.53
C GLU A 244 -11.31 -10.44 13.21
N GLU A 245 -11.50 -11.70 12.83
CA GLU A 245 -12.04 -12.08 11.51
C GLU A 245 -13.39 -11.42 11.21
N GLU A 246 -14.31 -11.41 12.18
CA GLU A 246 -15.65 -10.82 12.01
C GLU A 246 -15.65 -9.30 11.84
N ARG A 247 -14.53 -8.64 12.16
CA ARG A 247 -14.39 -7.18 12.08
C ARG A 247 -13.68 -6.73 10.81
N LEU A 248 -13.12 -7.67 10.04
CA LEU A 248 -12.45 -7.37 8.78
C LEU A 248 -13.49 -6.99 7.70
N PRO A 249 -13.47 -5.75 7.20
CA PRO A 249 -14.40 -5.31 6.18
C PRO A 249 -13.98 -5.90 4.82
N VAL A 250 -14.81 -6.79 4.27
CA VAL A 250 -14.65 -7.30 2.91
C VAL A 250 -15.99 -7.14 2.20
N ALA A 251 -15.99 -6.49 1.04
CA ALA A 251 -17.22 -6.31 0.28
C ALA A 251 -17.76 -7.68 -0.16
N PRO A 252 -19.09 -7.93 -0.13
CA PRO A 252 -19.65 -9.25 -0.44
C PRO A 252 -19.23 -9.80 -1.81
N MET A 253 -19.13 -8.93 -2.83
CA MET A 253 -18.70 -9.32 -4.17
C MET A 253 -17.22 -9.68 -4.23
N VAL A 254 -16.37 -8.94 -3.49
CA VAL A 254 -14.95 -9.26 -3.34
C VAL A 254 -14.78 -10.59 -2.61
N ASN A 255 -15.50 -10.81 -1.51
CA ASN A 255 -15.45 -12.07 -0.78
C ASN A 255 -15.86 -13.26 -1.68
N GLY A 256 -16.96 -13.12 -2.43
CA GLY A 256 -17.41 -14.16 -3.36
C GLY A 256 -16.39 -14.47 -4.46
N ALA A 257 -15.73 -13.44 -5.02
CA ALA A 257 -14.66 -13.63 -6.00
C ALA A 257 -13.43 -14.33 -5.38
N CYS A 258 -13.00 -13.90 -4.19
CA CYS A 258 -11.93 -14.52 -3.43
C CYS A 258 -12.21 -16.00 -3.14
N GLU A 259 -13.42 -16.34 -2.69
CA GLU A 259 -13.83 -17.73 -2.43
C GLU A 259 -13.80 -18.60 -3.69
N LEU A 260 -14.31 -18.09 -4.82
CA LEU A 260 -14.29 -18.82 -6.09
C LEU A 260 -12.87 -19.10 -6.60
N LEU A 261 -11.94 -18.19 -6.31
CA LEU A 261 -10.55 -18.29 -6.74
C LEU A 261 -9.64 -18.99 -5.72
N GLY A 262 -10.15 -19.28 -4.52
CA GLY A 262 -9.35 -19.85 -3.43
C GLY A 262 -8.29 -18.89 -2.90
N ILE A 263 -8.56 -17.58 -2.94
CA ILE A 263 -7.65 -16.52 -2.50
C ILE A 263 -8.15 -15.97 -1.17
N ASP A 264 -7.26 -15.81 -0.19
CA ASP A 264 -7.60 -15.17 1.09
C ASP A 264 -7.51 -13.63 0.92
N PRO A 265 -8.59 -12.87 1.18
CA PRO A 265 -8.63 -11.42 0.98
C PRO A 265 -7.60 -10.66 1.82
N LEU A 266 -7.09 -11.24 2.91
CA LEU A 266 -6.01 -10.65 3.71
C LEU A 266 -4.75 -10.38 2.89
N TYR A 267 -4.52 -11.11 1.81
CA TYR A 267 -3.30 -10.99 1.02
C TYR A 267 -3.51 -10.34 -0.35
N VAL A 268 -4.72 -9.84 -0.61
CA VAL A 268 -5.03 -9.17 -1.87
C VAL A 268 -4.66 -7.70 -1.75
N ALA A 269 -3.98 -7.18 -2.78
CA ALA A 269 -3.52 -5.80 -2.78
C ALA A 269 -4.66 -4.78 -2.80
N ASN A 270 -4.42 -3.66 -2.11
CA ASN A 270 -5.29 -2.50 -1.98
C ASN A 270 -4.50 -1.26 -2.40
N GLU A 271 -5.14 -0.32 -3.09
CA GLU A 271 -4.46 0.89 -3.61
C GLU A 271 -5.08 2.19 -3.09
N GLY A 272 -5.98 2.05 -2.11
CA GLY A 272 -6.60 3.15 -1.39
C GLY A 272 -6.97 2.77 0.04
N LYS A 273 -6.13 1.95 0.70
CA LYS A 273 -6.35 1.53 2.09
C LYS A 273 -5.05 1.52 2.88
N PHE A 274 -5.15 1.85 4.15
CA PHE A 274 -4.05 1.73 5.10
C PHE A 274 -4.47 1.08 6.41
N VAL A 275 -3.47 0.52 7.09
CA VAL A 275 -3.53 0.02 8.45
C VAL A 275 -2.90 1.08 9.37
N ALA A 276 -3.56 1.39 10.48
CA ALA A 276 -3.08 2.33 11.48
C ALA A 276 -3.04 1.68 12.87
N VAL A 277 -1.96 1.95 13.60
CA VAL A 277 -1.86 1.60 15.03
C VAL A 277 -2.07 2.86 15.85
N VAL A 278 -3.13 2.88 16.65
CA VAL A 278 -3.54 4.04 17.45
C VAL A 278 -3.62 3.71 18.92
N ALA A 279 -3.43 4.73 19.76
CA ALA A 279 -3.59 4.57 21.20
C ALA A 279 -5.05 4.19 21.55
N PRO A 280 -5.30 3.30 22.53
CA PRO A 280 -6.65 2.82 22.85
C PRO A 280 -7.67 3.93 23.16
N GLU A 281 -7.20 4.96 23.85
CA GLU A 281 -8.00 6.14 24.22
C GLU A 281 -8.41 7.01 23.03
N GLU A 282 -7.68 6.94 21.91
CA GLU A 282 -7.95 7.72 20.69
C GLU A 282 -8.63 6.88 19.59
N ALA A 283 -8.68 5.55 19.74
CA ALA A 283 -9.17 4.64 18.70
C ALA A 283 -10.59 4.96 18.21
N ALA A 284 -11.52 5.25 19.14
CA ALA A 284 -12.90 5.58 18.79
C ALA A 284 -12.99 6.93 18.04
N ALA A 285 -12.19 7.92 18.42
CA ALA A 285 -12.16 9.23 17.77
C ALA A 285 -11.53 9.13 16.37
N GLY A 286 -10.42 8.40 16.24
CA GLY A 286 -9.77 8.12 14.96
C GLY A 286 -10.70 7.39 14.00
N LEU A 287 -11.38 6.33 14.47
CA LEU A 287 -12.34 5.58 13.66
C LEU A 287 -13.52 6.44 13.21
N ALA A 288 -14.07 7.28 14.09
CA ALA A 288 -15.14 8.21 13.72
C ALA A 288 -14.69 9.25 12.69
N ALA A 289 -13.45 9.74 12.80
CA ALA A 289 -12.89 10.67 11.82
C ALA A 289 -12.71 10.02 10.45
N LEU A 290 -12.20 8.79 10.37
CA LEU A 290 -12.10 8.05 9.11
C LEU A 290 -13.47 7.86 8.45
N ARG A 291 -14.46 7.40 9.23
CA ARG A 291 -15.84 7.18 8.75
C ARG A 291 -16.57 8.46 8.31
N SER A 292 -16.07 9.63 8.68
CA SER A 292 -16.62 10.92 8.23
C SER A 292 -16.28 11.24 6.77
N HIS A 293 -15.29 10.56 6.19
CA HIS A 293 -14.86 10.75 4.81
C HIS A 293 -15.35 9.60 3.91
N PRO A 294 -15.79 9.87 2.66
CA PRO A 294 -16.27 8.81 1.76
C PRO A 294 -15.31 7.64 1.55
N LEU A 295 -14.01 7.92 1.36
CA LEU A 295 -12.98 6.87 1.23
C LEU A 295 -12.79 6.02 2.49
N GLY A 296 -13.26 6.51 3.65
CA GLY A 296 -13.14 5.84 4.95
C GLY A 296 -14.46 5.32 5.50
N ALA A 297 -15.54 5.31 4.70
CA ALA A 297 -16.88 4.96 5.16
C ALA A 297 -16.95 3.56 5.81
N ASP A 298 -16.18 2.61 5.26
CA ASP A 298 -16.09 1.23 5.73
C ASP A 298 -14.91 1.00 6.69
N ALA A 299 -14.29 2.06 7.21
CA ALA A 299 -13.20 1.93 8.17
C ALA A 299 -13.66 1.12 9.39
N ALA A 300 -12.76 0.31 9.94
CA ALA A 300 -13.05 -0.56 11.07
C ALA A 300 -11.85 -0.64 12.02
N GLU A 301 -12.11 -0.73 13.32
CA GLU A 301 -11.11 -1.30 14.22
C GLU A 301 -11.16 -2.82 14.01
N VAL A 302 -10.04 -3.42 13.61
CA VAL A 302 -9.94 -4.80 13.13
C VAL A 302 -9.12 -5.70 14.07
N GLY A 303 -8.53 -5.13 15.12
CA GLY A 303 -7.62 -5.88 15.96
C GLY A 303 -6.90 -5.03 17.00
N GLU A 304 -5.91 -5.63 17.63
CA GLU A 304 -5.05 -4.97 18.62
C GLU A 304 -3.64 -5.55 18.64
N ILE A 305 -2.72 -4.78 19.21
CA ILE A 305 -1.36 -5.21 19.47
C ILE A 305 -1.32 -6.00 20.79
N VAL A 306 -0.72 -7.18 20.75
CA VAL A 306 -0.61 -8.10 21.89
C VAL A 306 0.85 -8.41 22.19
N THR A 307 1.16 -8.89 23.40
CA THR A 307 2.53 -9.30 23.75
C THR A 307 2.90 -10.63 23.13
N GLU A 308 1.94 -11.56 23.00
CA GLU A 308 2.19 -12.94 22.57
C GLU A 308 1.08 -13.46 21.63
N PRO A 309 1.41 -14.32 20.66
CA PRO A 309 2.77 -14.73 20.28
C PRO A 309 3.55 -13.56 19.65
N ALA A 310 4.76 -13.30 20.15
CA ALA A 310 5.60 -12.21 19.64
C ALA A 310 5.98 -12.42 18.16
N GLU A 311 6.22 -11.32 17.45
CA GLU A 311 6.64 -11.29 16.04
C GLU A 311 5.72 -12.08 15.10
N SER A 312 4.44 -12.23 15.48
CA SER A 312 3.47 -13.08 14.79
C SER A 312 2.12 -12.39 14.65
N VAL A 313 1.40 -12.72 13.58
CA VAL A 313 0.01 -12.30 13.38
C VAL A 313 -0.92 -13.47 13.63
N VAL A 314 -1.91 -13.26 14.50
CA VAL A 314 -2.93 -14.25 14.84
C VAL A 314 -4.30 -13.71 14.45
N LEU A 315 -5.07 -14.51 13.73
CA LEU A 315 -6.47 -14.22 13.42
C LEU A 315 -7.36 -15.02 14.36
N ARG A 316 -8.21 -14.33 15.12
CA ARG A 316 -9.29 -14.94 15.89
C ARG A 316 -10.53 -15.06 15.01
N THR A 317 -10.99 -16.29 14.85
CA THR A 317 -12.13 -16.67 14.03
C THR A 317 -13.44 -16.38 14.74
N GLY A 318 -14.55 -16.31 13.99
CA GLY A 318 -15.90 -16.17 14.56
C GLY A 318 -16.32 -17.30 15.51
N PHE A 319 -15.63 -18.45 15.46
CA PHE A 319 -15.86 -19.59 16.36
C PHE A 319 -15.02 -19.52 17.65
N GLY A 320 -14.24 -18.45 17.84
CA GLY A 320 -13.38 -18.23 19.01
C GLY A 320 -12.04 -18.96 18.98
N GLY A 321 -11.77 -19.77 17.94
CA GLY A 321 -10.47 -20.36 17.68
C GLY A 321 -9.50 -19.36 17.04
N THR A 322 -8.21 -19.66 17.06
CA THR A 322 -7.17 -18.82 16.44
C THR A 322 -6.40 -19.56 15.36
N ARG A 323 -5.95 -18.84 14.33
CA ARG A 323 -5.00 -19.32 13.32
C ARG A 323 -3.88 -18.32 13.11
N ILE A 324 -2.71 -18.78 12.69
CA ILE A 324 -1.59 -17.91 12.30
C ILE A 324 -1.86 -17.36 10.90
N VAL A 325 -1.62 -16.06 10.72
CA VAL A 325 -1.57 -15.37 9.43
C VAL A 325 -0.09 -15.15 9.12
N ASP A 326 0.51 -16.01 8.30
CA ASP A 326 1.93 -15.95 7.97
C ASP A 326 2.16 -15.08 6.72
N MET A 327 3.34 -14.47 6.61
CA MET A 327 3.70 -13.73 5.40
C MET A 327 3.79 -14.69 4.19
N LEU A 328 3.16 -14.31 3.08
CA LEU A 328 3.18 -15.11 1.86
C LEU A 328 4.60 -15.23 1.29
N VAL A 329 4.86 -16.34 0.60
CA VAL A 329 6.11 -16.51 -0.17
C VAL A 329 6.15 -15.54 -1.34
N GLY A 330 5.01 -15.28 -1.98
CA GLY A 330 4.78 -14.22 -2.97
C GLY A 330 3.27 -13.95 -3.13
N ASP A 331 2.92 -12.75 -3.56
CA ASP A 331 1.53 -12.38 -3.90
C ASP A 331 0.97 -13.32 -4.98
N PRO A 332 -0.24 -13.88 -4.79
CA PRO A 332 -0.86 -14.76 -5.78
C PRO A 332 -1.13 -14.06 -7.12
N LEU A 333 -1.08 -12.73 -7.17
CA LEU A 333 -1.56 -11.89 -8.27
C LEU A 333 -0.39 -11.15 -8.92
N PRO A 334 0.25 -11.71 -9.97
CA PRO A 334 1.35 -11.03 -10.63
C PRO A 334 0.86 -9.74 -11.28
N ARG A 335 1.66 -8.66 -11.27
CA ARG A 335 1.40 -7.39 -11.97
C ARG A 335 0.10 -6.68 -11.58
N ILE A 336 -0.17 -6.63 -10.29
CA ILE A 336 -1.37 -5.98 -9.76
C ILE A 336 -1.21 -4.46 -9.66
N CYS A 337 0.00 -3.98 -9.41
CA CYS A 337 0.37 -2.57 -9.30
C CYS A 337 1.52 -2.21 -10.25
#